data_AF-A0A0F2L1T3-F1
#
_entry.id   AF-A0A0F2L1T3-F1
#
_cell.length_a   1.000
_cell.length_b   1.000
_cell.length_c   1.000
_cell.angle_alpha   90.00
_cell.angle_beta   90.00
_cell.angle_gamma   90.00
#
_symmetry.space_group_name_H-M   'P 1'
#
loop_
_entity.id
_entity.type
_entity.pdbx_description
1 polymer ?
#
loop_
_entity_poly.entity_id
_entity_poly.type
_entity_poly.pdbx_seq_one_letter_code
_entity_poly.pdbx_strand_id
1 'polypeptide(L)'
;MSPEAIDRLEEVTTKADVRALVKEGLIYAVYERGVSRGRWREYHEKKRKGRGRGVGSRRGSKYARLDPKENWVRRIRALRRYLNSLKKRGLIDTKTWRELYLEVKGGRFDSVASLRTYLINNNIIKQ
;
A
#
# COMPACT_ATOMS: atom_id res chain seq x y z
N MET A 1 -8.14 -20.55 -34.92
CA MET A 1 -8.38 -21.76 -35.73
C MET A 1 -7.82 -21.48 -37.11
N SER A 2 -6.94 -22.35 -37.61
CA SER A 2 -6.38 -22.25 -38.97
C SER A 2 -7.42 -22.72 -40.00
N PRO A 3 -7.47 -22.18 -41.23
CA PRO A 3 -8.33 -22.69 -42.30
C PRO A 3 -8.16 -24.21 -42.56
N GLU A 4 -6.94 -24.75 -42.50
CA GLU A 4 -6.66 -26.19 -42.64
C GLU A 4 -7.20 -27.05 -41.48
N ALA A 5 -7.44 -26.43 -40.33
CA ALA A 5 -8.00 -27.10 -39.17
C ALA A 5 -9.50 -27.37 -39.32
N ILE A 6 -10.17 -26.71 -40.28
CA ILE A 6 -11.62 -26.84 -40.51
C ILE A 6 -11.90 -28.18 -41.19
N ASP A 7 -11.17 -28.50 -42.26
CA ASP A 7 -11.33 -29.76 -43.01
C ASP A 7 -11.03 -30.98 -42.12
N ARG A 8 -9.96 -30.91 -41.31
CA ARG A 8 -9.62 -31.99 -40.36
C ARG A 8 -10.58 -32.09 -39.18
N LEU A 9 -11.37 -31.05 -38.89
CA LEU A 9 -12.36 -31.11 -37.82
C LEU A 9 -13.55 -31.99 -38.19
N GLU A 10 -13.87 -32.10 -39.48
CA GLU A 10 -15.00 -32.90 -39.97
C GLU A 10 -14.79 -34.40 -39.76
N GLU A 11 -13.53 -34.85 -39.73
CA GLU A 11 -13.14 -36.25 -39.51
C GLU A 11 -13.00 -36.63 -38.02
N VAL A 12 -13.04 -35.64 -37.11
CA VAL A 12 -12.81 -35.84 -35.67
C VAL A 12 -14.07 -36.38 -34.99
N THR A 13 -13.94 -37.55 -34.36
CA THR A 13 -15.05 -38.17 -33.61
C THR A 13 -14.72 -38.43 -32.15
N THR A 14 -13.44 -38.54 -31.78
CA THR A 14 -13.02 -38.87 -30.41
C THR A 14 -12.32 -37.72 -29.70
N LYS A 15 -12.29 -37.77 -28.35
CA LYS A 15 -11.50 -36.81 -27.54
C LYS A 15 -9.99 -36.93 -27.76
N ALA A 16 -9.51 -38.08 -28.25
CA ALA A 16 -8.10 -38.29 -28.54
C ALA A 16 -7.68 -37.45 -29.76
N ASP A 17 -8.52 -37.41 -30.79
CA ASP A 17 -8.28 -36.66 -32.02
C ASP A 17 -8.26 -35.15 -31.75
N VAL A 18 -9.19 -34.64 -30.93
CA VAL A 18 -9.18 -33.23 -30.48
C VAL A 18 -7.86 -32.88 -29.76
N ARG A 19 -7.35 -33.77 -28.91
CA ARG A 19 -6.07 -33.55 -28.21
C ARG A 19 -4.88 -33.58 -29.18
N ALA A 20 -4.92 -34.42 -30.22
CA ALA A 20 -3.91 -34.44 -31.28
C ALA A 20 -3.89 -33.11 -32.05
N LEU A 21 -5.06 -32.59 -32.43
CA LEU A 21 -5.18 -31.29 -33.11
C LEU A 21 -4.74 -30.09 -32.25
N VAL A 22 -4.94 -30.15 -30.93
CA VAL A 22 -4.41 -29.15 -30.00
C VAL A 22 -2.89 -29.23 -29.90
N LYS A 23 -2.32 -30.44 -29.90
CA LYS A 23 -0.87 -30.67 -29.86
C LYS A 23 -0.18 -30.22 -31.16
N GLU A 24 -0.86 -30.39 -32.29
CA GLU A 24 -0.42 -29.90 -33.61
C GLU A 24 -0.59 -28.38 -33.77
N GLY A 25 -1.31 -27.72 -32.87
CA GLY A 25 -1.53 -26.27 -32.88
C GLY A 25 -2.63 -25.78 -33.83
N LEU A 26 -3.38 -26.71 -34.45
CA LEU A 26 -4.51 -26.43 -35.34
C LEU A 26 -5.72 -25.87 -34.58
N ILE A 27 -5.93 -26.38 -33.36
CA ILE A 27 -6.90 -25.87 -32.38
C ILE A 27 -6.14 -25.24 -31.22
N TYR A 28 -6.45 -23.98 -30.90
CA TYR A 28 -5.84 -23.29 -29.76
C TYR A 28 -6.88 -22.41 -29.06
N ALA A 29 -6.71 -22.25 -27.76
CA ALA A 29 -7.48 -21.28 -26.99
C ALA A 29 -6.90 -19.88 -27.25
N VAL A 30 -7.75 -18.94 -27.67
CA VAL A 30 -7.34 -17.54 -27.78
C VAL A 30 -7.21 -16.98 -26.37
N TYR A 31 -6.10 -16.29 -26.09
CA TYR A 31 -5.95 -15.58 -24.82
C TYR A 31 -7.06 -14.55 -24.64
N GLU A 32 -7.61 -14.47 -23.43
CA GLU A 32 -8.58 -13.43 -23.09
C GLU A 32 -7.92 -12.04 -23.20
N ARG A 33 -8.66 -11.08 -23.76
CA ARG A 33 -8.18 -9.70 -23.84
C ARG A 33 -8.28 -9.03 -22.48
N GLY A 34 -7.14 -8.85 -21.82
CA GLY A 34 -7.05 -8.05 -20.59
C GLY A 34 -7.11 -6.54 -20.84
N VAL A 35 -7.52 -5.76 -19.83
CA VAL A 35 -7.47 -4.30 -19.86
C VAL A 35 -6.10 -3.80 -19.40
N SER A 36 -5.45 -2.96 -20.20
CA SER A 36 -4.17 -2.36 -19.84
C SER A 36 -4.28 -1.39 -18.66
N ARG A 37 -3.34 -1.48 -17.72
CA ARG A 37 -3.18 -0.55 -16.59
C ARG A 37 -2.14 0.54 -16.84
N GLY A 38 -1.57 0.66 -18.05
CA GLY A 38 -0.45 1.56 -18.37
C GLY A 38 -0.70 3.01 -17.97
N ARG A 39 -1.79 3.61 -18.47
CA ARG A 39 -2.17 5.01 -18.15
C ARG A 39 -2.42 5.23 -16.66
N TRP A 40 -3.03 4.26 -15.99
CA TRP A 40 -3.28 4.32 -14.55
C TRP A 40 -1.97 4.36 -13.76
N ARG A 41 -0.97 3.54 -14.13
CA ARG A 41 0.34 3.52 -13.45
C ARG A 41 1.07 4.85 -13.60
N GLU A 42 1.08 5.40 -14.82
CA GLU A 42 1.69 6.70 -15.09
C GLU A 42 1.05 7.82 -14.26
N TYR A 43 -0.28 7.86 -14.22
CA TYR A 43 -1.03 8.82 -13.40
C TYR A 43 -0.77 8.62 -11.89
N HIS A 44 -0.75 7.37 -11.42
CA HIS A 44 -0.47 7.03 -10.03
C HIS A 44 0.94 7.47 -9.62
N GLU A 45 1.94 7.33 -10.49
CA GLU A 45 3.30 7.80 -10.23
C GLU A 45 3.36 9.33 -10.11
N LYS A 46 2.68 10.06 -11.00
CA LYS A 46 2.54 11.53 -10.90
C LYS A 46 1.88 11.93 -9.57
N LYS A 47 0.85 11.20 -9.12
CA LYS A 47 0.16 11.41 -7.84
C LYS A 47 1.03 11.10 -6.62
N ARG A 48 1.93 10.11 -6.71
CA ARG A 48 2.90 9.76 -5.67
C ARG A 48 3.93 10.87 -5.48
N LYS A 49 4.35 11.51 -6.58
CA LYS A 49 5.19 12.72 -6.58
C LYS A 49 4.45 13.99 -6.12
N GLY A 50 3.18 13.90 -5.74
CA GLY A 50 2.36 15.03 -5.27
C GLY A 50 1.62 15.81 -6.36
N ARG A 51 1.81 15.49 -7.65
CA ARG A 51 1.16 16.21 -8.76
C ARG A 51 -0.33 15.85 -8.88
N GLY A 52 -1.13 16.78 -9.39
CA GLY A 52 -2.57 16.58 -9.60
C GLY A 52 -3.41 16.51 -8.32
N ARG A 53 -2.91 16.97 -7.18
CA ARG A 53 -3.63 16.98 -5.88
C ARG A 53 -4.16 18.38 -5.49
N GLY A 54 -4.28 19.30 -6.44
CA GLY A 54 -4.78 20.67 -6.23
C GLY A 54 -6.27 20.72 -5.84
N VAL A 55 -6.74 21.90 -5.40
CA VAL A 55 -8.12 22.07 -4.88
C VAL A 55 -9.18 21.68 -5.90
N GLY A 56 -9.05 22.10 -7.16
CA GLY A 56 -10.02 21.76 -8.22
C GLY A 56 -10.07 20.26 -8.60
N SER A 57 -9.03 19.49 -8.28
CA SER A 57 -9.02 18.03 -8.50
C SER A 57 -9.58 17.24 -7.31
N ARG A 58 -9.80 17.90 -6.16
CA ARG A 58 -10.32 17.23 -4.95
C ARG A 58 -11.84 17.18 -5.03
N ARG A 59 -12.39 16.01 -4.76
CA ARG A 59 -13.83 15.78 -4.59
C ARG A 59 -14.09 15.26 -3.17
N GLY A 60 -15.25 15.57 -2.61
CA GLY A 60 -15.63 15.19 -1.25
C GLY A 60 -15.04 16.09 -0.15
N SER A 61 -15.65 16.03 1.03
CA SER A 61 -15.26 16.84 2.20
C SER A 61 -13.86 16.47 2.72
N LYS A 62 -13.24 17.36 3.50
CA LYS A 62 -11.92 17.11 4.12
C LYS A 62 -11.94 15.85 4.99
N TYR A 63 -12.99 15.67 5.77
CA TYR A 63 -13.13 14.57 6.73
C TYR A 63 -13.48 13.24 6.06
N ALA A 64 -14.14 13.26 4.89
CA ALA A 64 -14.34 12.05 4.08
C ALA A 64 -13.04 11.55 3.44
N ARG A 65 -12.12 12.45 3.09
CA ARG A 65 -10.81 12.10 2.50
C ARG A 65 -9.79 11.66 3.55
N LEU A 66 -9.92 12.13 4.79
CA LEU A 66 -9.08 11.77 5.92
C LEU A 66 -9.90 11.91 7.20
N ASP A 67 -10.25 10.77 7.79
CA ASP A 67 -10.99 10.73 9.04
C ASP A 67 -10.13 11.25 10.21
N PRO A 68 -10.61 12.22 11.01
CA PRO A 68 -9.87 12.76 12.16
C PRO A 68 -9.50 11.69 13.18
N LYS A 69 -10.39 10.73 13.45
CA LYS A 69 -10.14 9.67 14.43
C LYS A 69 -9.05 8.73 13.92
N GLU A 70 -9.12 8.29 12.68
CA GLU A 70 -8.07 7.46 12.08
C GLU A 70 -6.71 8.17 12.09
N ASN A 71 -6.68 9.46 11.74
CA ASN A 71 -5.46 10.25 11.77
C ASN A 71 -4.86 10.35 13.19
N TRP A 72 -5.69 10.59 14.20
CA TRP A 72 -5.28 10.61 15.61
C TRP A 72 -4.72 9.25 16.06
N VAL A 73 -5.40 8.15 15.71
CA VAL A 73 -4.95 6.79 16.03
C VAL A 73 -3.58 6.51 15.40
N ARG A 74 -3.40 6.85 14.11
CA ARG A 74 -2.12 6.69 13.40
C ARG A 74 -1.00 7.47 14.08
N ARG A 75 -1.26 8.73 14.46
CA ARG A 75 -0.31 9.60 15.15
C ARG A 75 0.12 9.03 16.51
N ILE A 76 -0.83 8.70 17.37
CA ILE A 76 -0.56 8.18 18.72
C ILE A 76 0.17 6.83 18.65
N ARG A 77 -0.21 5.95 17.73
CA ARG A 77 0.48 4.66 17.54
C ARG A 77 1.92 4.84 17.08
N ALA A 78 2.22 5.82 16.22
CA ALA A 78 3.59 6.11 15.80
C ALA A 78 4.46 6.58 16.99
N LEU A 79 3.94 7.53 17.79
CA LEU A 79 4.61 8.06 18.98
C LEU A 79 4.88 6.96 20.02
N ARG A 80 3.87 6.15 20.35
CA ARG A 80 4.00 5.06 21.32
C ARG A 80 4.97 3.96 20.86
N ARG A 81 4.95 3.61 19.57
CA ARG A 81 5.93 2.65 19.01
C ARG A 81 7.35 3.18 19.13
N TYR A 82 7.55 4.48 18.88
CA TYR A 82 8.85 5.11 19.05
C TYR A 82 9.32 5.06 20.52
N LEU A 83 8.48 5.45 21.48
CA LEU A 83 8.81 5.34 22.92
C LEU A 83 9.11 3.89 23.35
N ASN A 84 8.31 2.92 22.90
CA ASN A 84 8.55 1.51 23.21
C ASN A 84 9.89 1.04 22.62
N SER A 85 10.27 1.50 21.43
CA SER A 85 11.57 1.18 20.84
C SER A 85 12.74 1.75 21.63
N LEU A 86 12.58 2.91 22.25
CA LEU A 86 13.60 3.54 23.09
C LEU A 86 13.76 2.78 24.41
N LYS A 87 12.63 2.43 25.04
CA LYS A 87 12.62 1.60 26.26
C LYS A 87 13.27 0.24 26.02
N LYS A 88 12.92 -0.44 24.91
CA LYS A 88 13.50 -1.75 24.56
C LYS A 88 15.02 -1.69 24.36
N ARG A 89 15.53 -0.56 23.88
CA ARG A 89 16.97 -0.32 23.71
C ARG A 89 17.69 0.11 24.99
N GLY A 90 16.97 0.31 26.09
CA GLY A 90 17.54 0.81 27.34
C GLY A 90 17.95 2.29 27.29
N LEU A 91 17.51 3.06 26.29
CA LEU A 91 17.84 4.48 26.15
C LEU A 91 17.03 5.37 27.12
N ILE A 92 15.89 4.87 27.58
CA ILE A 92 15.04 5.53 28.58
C ILE A 92 14.66 4.52 29.65
N ASP A 93 14.53 4.98 30.88
CA ASP A 93 14.08 4.17 31.99
C ASP A 93 12.55 3.98 31.95
N THR A 94 12.03 3.15 32.86
CA THR A 94 10.59 2.84 32.90
C THR A 94 9.78 4.03 33.42
N LYS A 95 10.32 4.87 34.31
CA LYS A 95 9.61 6.03 34.86
C LYS A 95 9.45 7.11 33.78
N THR A 96 10.53 7.52 33.13
CA THR A 96 10.45 8.51 32.04
C THR A 96 9.62 8.00 30.88
N TRP A 97 9.69 6.71 30.52
CA TRP A 97 8.77 6.13 29.53
C TRP A 97 7.30 6.32 29.92
N ARG A 98 6.94 6.09 31.19
CA ARG A 98 5.56 6.18 31.66
C ARG A 98 5.04 7.61 31.63
N GLU A 99 5.86 8.57 32.05
CA GLU A 99 5.53 10.00 32.01
C GLU A 99 5.29 10.47 30.57
N LEU A 100 6.24 10.20 29.67
CA LEU A 100 6.12 10.54 28.24
C LEU A 100 4.93 9.85 27.57
N TYR A 101 4.59 8.63 27.98
CA TYR A 101 3.44 7.91 27.44
C TYR A 101 2.12 8.63 27.79
N LEU A 102 2.01 9.17 29.01
CA LEU A 102 0.85 9.96 29.44
C LEU A 102 0.78 11.30 28.71
N GLU A 103 1.92 11.98 28.52
CA GLU A 103 1.98 13.21 27.74
C GLU A 103 1.59 12.99 26.27
N VAL A 104 2.05 11.89 25.66
CA VAL A 104 1.63 11.47 24.31
C VAL A 104 0.12 11.22 24.27
N LYS A 105 -0.46 10.56 25.29
CA LYS A 105 -1.92 10.37 25.39
C LYS A 105 -2.65 11.72 25.45
N GLY A 106 -2.09 12.70 26.16
CA GLY A 106 -2.60 14.07 26.24
C GLY A 106 -2.44 14.90 24.96
N GLY A 107 -1.73 14.38 23.96
CA GLY A 107 -1.55 15.07 22.68
C GLY A 107 -0.50 16.17 22.68
N ARG A 108 0.43 16.16 23.65
CA ARG A 108 1.54 17.14 23.75
C ARG A 108 2.42 17.19 22.49
N PHE A 109 2.54 16.08 21.77
CA PHE A 109 3.44 15.95 20.62
C PHE A 109 2.68 15.75 19.31
N ASP A 110 3.07 16.51 18.28
CA ASP A 110 2.44 16.44 16.95
C ASP A 110 3.03 15.36 16.04
N SER A 111 4.30 15.02 16.25
CA SER A 111 5.02 14.05 15.42
C SER A 111 6.14 13.37 16.20
N VAL A 112 6.64 12.26 15.67
CA VAL A 112 7.81 11.57 16.24
C VAL A 112 9.05 12.48 16.24
N ALA A 113 9.17 13.37 15.25
CA ALA A 113 10.24 14.36 15.21
C ALA A 113 10.15 15.34 16.38
N SER A 114 8.96 15.88 16.67
CA SER A 114 8.73 16.76 17.81
C SER A 114 9.09 16.07 19.14
N LEU A 115 8.66 14.82 19.32
CA LEU A 115 9.03 14.03 20.50
C LEU A 115 10.54 13.80 20.58
N ARG A 116 11.21 13.48 19.46
CA ARG A 116 12.66 13.31 19.42
C ARG A 116 13.39 14.59 19.80
N THR A 117 13.00 15.74 19.26
CA THR A 117 13.57 17.03 19.60
C THR A 117 13.42 17.33 21.09
N TYR A 118 12.25 17.07 21.67
CA TYR A 118 12.04 17.21 23.11
C TYR A 118 12.99 16.33 23.93
N LEU A 119 13.15 15.06 23.55
CA LEU A 119 14.03 14.13 24.25
C LEU A 119 15.50 14.57 24.23
N ILE A 120 15.96 15.11 23.09
CA ILE A 120 17.32 15.63 22.93
C ILE A 120 17.50 16.91 23.77
N ASN A 121 16.58 17.86 23.67
CA ASN A 121 16.67 19.14 24.38
C ASN A 121 16.65 18.98 25.91
N ASN A 122 15.97 17.96 26.43
CA ASN A 122 15.92 17.66 27.86
C ASN A 122 17.03 16.67 28.30
N ASN A 123 18.01 16.39 27.43
CA ASN A 123 19.12 15.46 27.69
C ASN A 123 18.68 14.04 28.11
N ILE A 124 17.47 13.62 27.73
CA ILE A 124 16.95 12.28 28.00
C ILE A 124 17.64 11.27 27.07
N ILE A 125 17.99 11.68 25.85
CA ILE A 125 18.68 10.86 24.86
C ILE A 125 19.80 11.68 24.24
N LYS A 126 20.98 11.07 24.08
CA LYS A 126 22.12 11.68 23.39
C LYS A 126 21.94 11.62 21.86
N GLN A 127 22.53 12.58 21.17
CA GLN A 127 22.38 12.76 19.72
C GLN A 127 22.83 11.54 18.91
#